data_AF-A0A0F9QY05-F1
#
_entry.id   AF-A0A0F9QY05-F1
#
_cell.length_a   1.000
_cell.length_b   1.000
_cell.length_c   1.000
_cell.angle_alpha   90.00
_cell.angle_beta   90.00
_cell.angle_gamma   90.00
#
_symmetry.space_group_name_H-M   'P 1'
#
loop_
_entity.id
_entity.type
_entity.pdbx_description
1 polymer ?
#
loop_
_entity_poly.entity_id
_entity_poly.type
_entity_poly.pdbx_seq_one_letter_code
_entity_poly.pdbx_strand_id
1 'polypeptide(L)' 'MITISQEPPPYLICPNCKEKIIMDYSKKSWPQTADIYSMRMKTPYYFGTKKPLYDSITLSICNHCKVILGIGKED' A
#
# COMPACT_ATOMS: atom_id res chain seq x y z
N MET A 1 -34.03 7.73 21.37
CA MET A 1 -33.13 7.16 20.35
C MET A 1 -31.78 7.82 20.53
N ILE A 2 -30.74 7.08 20.91
CA ILE A 2 -29.39 7.64 21.07
C ILE A 2 -28.77 7.64 19.67
N THR A 3 -28.59 8.83 19.10
CA THR A 3 -27.79 9.04 17.89
C THR A 3 -26.35 8.71 18.22
N ILE A 4 -25.91 7.51 17.83
CA ILE A 4 -24.50 7.15 17.84
C ILE A 4 -23.86 8.07 16.80
N SER A 5 -23.13 9.09 17.26
CA SER A 5 -22.28 9.91 16.41
C SER A 5 -21.20 8.99 15.86
N GLN A 6 -21.43 8.45 14.66
CA GLN A 6 -20.44 7.65 13.97
C GLN A 6 -19.34 8.61 13.53
N GLU A 7 -18.22 8.60 14.25
CA GLU A 7 -17.02 9.29 13.79
C GLU A 7 -16.66 8.74 12.40
N PRO A 8 -16.34 9.62 11.43
CA PRO A 8 -16.01 9.18 10.09
C PRO A 8 -14.78 8.24 10.14
N PRO A 9 -14.75 7.18 9.32
CA PRO A 9 -13.63 6.26 9.33
C PRO A 9 -12.33 7.01 9.03
N PRO A 10 -11.22 6.65 9.71
CA PRO A 10 -9.93 7.28 9.47
C PRO A 10 -9.53 7.12 8.00
N TYR A 11 -8.97 8.18 7.42
CA TYR A 11 -8.56 8.20 6.03
C TYR A 11 -7.22 8.89 5.85
N LEU A 12 -6.50 8.50 4.79
CA LEU A 12 -5.36 9.22 4.25
C LEU A 12 -5.76 9.93 2.96
N ILE A 13 -4.96 10.90 2.52
CA ILE A 13 -5.15 11.55 1.22
C ILE A 13 -4.02 11.12 0.30
N CYS A 14 -4.36 10.60 -0.87
CA CYS A 14 -3.35 10.28 -1.89
C CYS A 14 -2.57 11.57 -2.26
N PRO A 15 -1.23 11.59 -2.15
CA PRO A 15 -0.46 12.80 -2.42
C PRO A 15 -0.58 13.26 -3.87
N ASN A 16 -0.88 12.34 -4.80
CA ASN A 16 -0.99 12.62 -6.22
C ASN A 16 -2.41 13.07 -6.63
N CYS A 17 -3.41 12.19 -6.54
CA CYS A 17 -4.77 12.46 -7.04
C CYS A 17 -5.72 13.12 -6.03
N LYS A 18 -5.29 13.29 -4.77
CA LYS A 18 -6.08 13.87 -3.67
C LYS A 18 -7.33 13.06 -3.27
N GLU A 19 -7.54 11.88 -3.85
CA GLU A 19 -8.56 10.93 -3.41
C GLU A 19 -8.31 10.44 -1.98
N LYS A 20 -9.41 10.14 -1.29
CA LYS A 20 -9.38 9.57 0.06
C LYS A 20 -9.04 8.09 -0.01
N ILE A 21 -8.14 7.66 0.88
CA ILE A 21 -7.77 6.27 1.12
C ILE A 21 -8.41 5.91 2.46
N ILE A 22 -9.52 5.17 2.43
CA ILE A 22 -10.28 4.82 3.63
C ILE A 22 -9.58 3.65 4.33
N MET A 23 -9.32 3.79 5.62
CA MET A 23 -8.65 2.78 6.43
C MET A 23 -9.67 2.05 7.31
N ASP A 24 -9.68 0.72 7.21
CA ASP A 24 -10.46 -0.18 8.04
C ASP A 24 -9.57 -0.85 9.09
N TYR A 25 -9.91 -0.64 10.36
CA TYR A 25 -9.21 -1.20 11.52
C TYR A 25 -10.00 -2.34 12.20
N SER A 26 -11.10 -2.81 11.59
CA SER A 26 -12.05 -3.72 12.24
C SER A 26 -11.51 -5.13 12.52
N LYS A 27 -10.49 -5.60 11.79
CA LYS A 27 -10.10 -7.02 11.77
C LYS A 27 -8.66 -7.33 12.17
N LYS A 28 -7.75 -6.36 12.22
CA LYS A 28 -6.30 -6.61 12.42
C LYS A 28 -5.61 -5.48 13.16
N SER A 29 -4.44 -5.77 13.73
CA SER A 29 -3.51 -4.77 14.28
C SER A 29 -2.95 -3.79 13.23
N TRP A 30 -3.13 -4.10 11.94
CA TRP A 30 -2.72 -3.28 10.80
C TRP A 30 -3.94 -2.82 10.00
N PRO A 31 -4.04 -1.53 9.64
CA PRO A 31 -5.15 -1.02 8.83
C PRO A 31 -5.20 -1.71 7.47
N GLN A 32 -6.40 -2.00 7.02
CA GLN A 32 -6.67 -2.49 5.67
C GLN A 32 -7.31 -1.39 4.84
N THR A 33 -7.10 -1.41 3.53
CA THR A 33 -7.75 -0.47 2.61
C THR A 33 -7.91 -1.15 1.26
N ALA A 34 -9.03 -0.87 0.58
CA ALA A 34 -9.25 -1.27 -0.81
C ALA A 34 -8.67 -0.26 -1.82
N ASP A 35 -8.26 0.91 -1.33
CA ASP A 35 -7.72 2.01 -2.14
C ASP A 35 -6.22 1.86 -2.43
N ILE A 36 -5.57 0.84 -1.86
CA ILE A 36 -4.17 0.48 -2.13
C ILE A 36 -4.12 -1.00 -2.52
N TYR A 37 -3.50 -1.30 -3.64
CA TYR A 37 -3.15 -2.67 -4.00
C TYR A 37 -1.64 -2.87 -3.98
N SER A 38 -1.21 -4.10 -3.72
CA SER A 38 0.20 -4.47 -3.69
C SER A 38 0.59 -5.21 -4.97
N MET A 39 1.72 -4.84 -5.56
CA MET A 39 2.29 -5.50 -6.73
C MET A 39 3.69 -6.02 -6.39
N ARG A 40 3.92 -7.31 -6.62
CA ARG A 40 5.26 -7.91 -6.49
C ARG A 40 6.03 -7.75 -7.80
N MET A 41 7.25 -7.23 -7.72
CA MET A 41 8.14 -7.05 -8.84
C MET A 41 9.48 -7.73 -8.57
N LYS A 42 9.98 -8.53 -9.53
CA LYS A 42 11.31 -9.12 -9.47
C LYS A 42 12.33 -8.12 -10.03
N THR A 43 13.24 -7.66 -9.20
CA THR A 43 14.31 -6.75 -9.61
C THR A 43 15.63 -7.50 -9.69
N PRO A 44 16.33 -7.49 -10.83
CA PRO A 44 17.68 -8.03 -10.91
C PRO A 44 18.63 -7.12 -10.13
N TYR A 45 19.45 -7.70 -9.27
CA TYR A 45 20.59 -7.00 -8.67
C TYR A 45 21.89 -7.72 -9.05
N TYR A 46 22.91 -6.93 -9.37
CA TYR A 46 24.21 -7.42 -9.82
C TYR A 46 25.23 -7.15 -8.72
N PHE A 47 25.43 -8.11 -7.81
CA PHE A 47 26.51 -8.05 -6.82
C PHE A 47 27.59 -9.06 -7.19
N GLY A 48 28.71 -8.59 -7.73
CA GLY A 48 29.95 -9.37 -7.91
C GLY A 48 29.88 -10.64 -8.76
N THR A 49 28.77 -10.92 -9.45
CA THR A 49 28.53 -12.18 -10.16
C THR A 49 28.12 -11.94 -11.62
N LYS A 50 28.49 -12.87 -12.52
CA LYS A 50 28.15 -12.82 -13.96
C LYS A 50 26.68 -13.15 -14.27
N LYS A 51 25.88 -13.53 -13.27
CA LYS A 51 24.45 -13.88 -13.42
C LYS A 51 23.60 -12.98 -12.51
N PRO A 52 22.46 -12.45 -12.99
CA PRO A 52 21.58 -11.64 -12.14
C PRO A 52 20.99 -12.50 -11.02
N LEU A 53 21.09 -12.02 -9.79
CA LEU A 53 20.25 -12.48 -8.69
C LEU A 53 18.95 -11.67 -8.72
N TYR A 54 17.83 -12.32 -8.46
CA TYR A 54 16.52 -11.66 -8.46
C TYR A 54 16.05 -11.47 -7.02
N ASP A 55 15.87 -10.23 -6.62
CA ASP A 55 15.19 -9.88 -5.38
C ASP A 55 13.72 -9.58 -5.68
N SER A 56 12.84 -9.81 -4.71
CA SER A 56 11.41 -9.50 -4.85
C SER A 56 11.08 -8.28 -4.01
N ILE A 57 10.62 -7.22 -4.66
CA ILE A 57 10.10 -6.05 -3.97
C ILE A 57 8.58 -6.02 -4.06
N THR A 58 7.94 -5.55 -2.99
CA THR A 58 6.51 -5.28 -2.97
C THR A 58 6.30 -3.78 -3.12
N LEU A 59 5.52 -3.39 -4.13
CA LEU A 59 5.10 -2.02 -4.38
C LEU A 59 3.68 -1.82 -3.88
N SER A 60 3.45 -0.77 -3.10
CA SER A 60 2.12 -0.34 -2.70
C SER A 60 1.65 0.76 -3.66
N ILE A 61 0.53 0.55 -4.34
CA ILE A 61 0.07 1.40 -5.44
C ILE A 61 -1.33 1.92 -5.13
N CYS A 62 -1.54 3.23 -5.33
CA CYS A 62 -2.86 3.84 -5.23
C CYS A 62 -3.81 3.28 -6.29
N ASN A 63 -4.97 2.81 -5.90
CA ASN A 63 -5.94 2.23 -6.82
C ASN A 63 -6.60 3.28 -7.74
N HIS A 64 -6.70 4.53 -7.29
CA HIS A 64 -7.35 5.63 -8.02
C HIS A 64 -6.51 6.15 -9.19
N CYS A 65 -5.22 6.45 -8.95
CA CYS A 65 -4.34 7.10 -9.93
C CYS A 65 -3.10 6.31 -10.31
N LYS A 66 -2.95 5.09 -9.79
CA LYS A 66 -1.85 4.16 -10.07
C LYS A 66 -0.45 4.68 -9.71
N VAL A 67 -0.35 5.72 -8.88
CA VAL A 67 0.92 6.19 -8.33
C VAL A 67 1.47 5.20 -7.29
N ILE A 68 2.78 4.99 -7.30
CA ILE A 68 3.47 4.22 -6.26
C ILE A 68 3.51 5.05 -4.98
N LEU A 69 2.99 4.48 -3.89
CA LEU A 69 2.93 5.10 -2.56
C LEU A 69 4.05 4.60 -1.63
N GLY A 70 4.62 3.43 -1.91
CA GLY A 70 5.69 2.87 -1.10
C GLY A 70 6.30 1.61 -1.71
N ILE A 71 7.47 1.25 -1.20
CA ILE A 71 8.24 0.06 -1.57
C ILE A 71 8.63 -0.65 -0.29
N GLY A 72 8.35 -1.95 -0.19
CA GLY A 72 8.77 -2.82 0.89
C GLY A 72 9.59 -3.99 0.35
N LYS A 73 10.60 -4.41 1.11
CA LYS A 73 11.30 -5.67 0.88
C LYS A 73 10.58 -6.77 1.67
N GLU A 74 10.32 -7.92 1.05
CA GLU A 74 9.91 -9.11 1.81
C GLU A 74 11.19 -9.74 2.37
N ASP A 75 11.31 -9.79 3.71
CA ASP A 75 12.36 -10.51 4.42
C ASP A 75 12.16 -12.04 4.35
#